data_AF-A0A8J6S860-F1
#
_entry.id   AF-A0A8J6S860-F1
#
_cell.length_a   1.000
_cell.length_b   1.000
_cell.length_c   1.000
_cell.angle_alpha   90.00
_cell.angle_beta   90.00
_cell.angle_gamma   90.00
#
_symmetry.space_group_name_H-M   'P 1'
#
loop_
_entity.id
_entity.type
_entity.pdbx_description
1 polymer ?
#
loop_
_entity_poly.entity_id
_entity_poly.type
_entity_poly.pdbx_seq_one_letter_code
_entity_poly.pdbx_strand_id
1 'polypeptide(L)'
;MAYSDFTTLTKVREAFGLTIEESIDLFTGTPEILPSSYLQTTLNENVFLATAINTEKARAELIIAPVLLEVRRILNFQIGFFSGSEFNVDLQAGLSGYCDYILTASKESYEIRTPVVTLAEAKNESIKSGLGQCIAEMVAAQIFNERNGEPIESIYGAVTTGTDWKFLKLTDKTIWIDRRDYFINEVSQILGILTIPFKAFHSIEGLSN
;
A
#
# COMPACT_ATOMS: atom_id res chain seq x y z
N MET A 1 -10.75 16.20 -11.79
CA MET A 1 -9.49 15.94 -11.09
C MET A 1 -9.24 14.43 -11.14
N ALA A 2 -8.00 13.99 -11.02
CA ALA A 2 -7.62 12.59 -10.91
C ALA A 2 -6.76 12.38 -9.65
N TYR A 3 -6.43 11.13 -9.30
CA TYR A 3 -5.55 10.83 -8.16
C TYR A 3 -4.23 11.63 -8.21
N SER A 4 -3.62 11.73 -9.40
CA SER A 4 -2.38 12.47 -9.64
C SER A 4 -2.47 13.98 -9.37
N ASP A 5 -3.69 14.55 -9.28
CA ASP A 5 -3.87 15.95 -8.91
C ASP A 5 -3.65 16.19 -7.41
N PHE A 6 -3.71 15.16 -6.56
CA PHE A 6 -3.52 15.29 -5.11
C PHE A 6 -2.04 15.29 -4.72
N THR A 7 -1.31 16.34 -5.14
CA THR A 7 0.14 16.44 -4.98
C THR A 7 0.62 16.84 -3.58
N THR A 8 -0.28 17.21 -2.67
CA THR A 8 0.06 17.67 -1.31
C THR A 8 -0.92 17.17 -0.26
N LEU A 9 -0.42 17.03 0.97
CA LEU A 9 -1.23 16.71 2.15
C LEU A 9 -2.35 17.74 2.39
N THR A 10 -2.05 19.03 2.22
CA THR A 10 -3.04 20.11 2.38
C THR A 10 -4.22 19.91 1.43
N LYS A 11 -3.94 19.62 0.15
CA LYS A 11 -4.99 19.46 -0.87
C LYS A 11 -5.91 18.30 -0.57
N VAL A 12 -5.37 17.12 -0.24
CA VAL A 12 -6.20 15.94 0.10
C VAL A 12 -6.95 16.14 1.42
N ARG A 13 -6.32 16.80 2.41
CA ARG A 13 -6.94 17.12 3.69
C ARG A 13 -8.16 18.02 3.53
N GLU A 14 -8.01 19.10 2.77
CA GLU A 14 -9.09 20.07 2.54
C GLU A 14 -10.21 19.49 1.66
N ALA A 15 -9.84 18.71 0.64
CA ALA A 15 -10.82 18.09 -0.27
C ALA A 15 -11.76 17.11 0.45
N PHE A 16 -11.24 16.34 1.41
CA PHE A 16 -11.99 15.26 2.07
C PHE A 16 -12.28 15.51 3.55
N GLY A 17 -11.87 16.67 4.09
CA GLY A 17 -12.08 17.03 5.49
C GLY A 17 -11.38 16.07 6.46
N LEU A 18 -10.14 15.70 6.14
CA LEU A 18 -9.36 14.73 6.93
C LEU A 18 -8.66 15.39 8.12
N THR A 19 -8.39 14.60 9.15
CA THR A 19 -7.41 14.92 10.20
C THR A 19 -6.13 14.14 9.93
N ILE A 20 -4.97 14.80 9.99
CA ILE A 20 -3.66 14.16 9.75
C ILE A 20 -2.93 14.04 11.08
N GLU A 21 -2.54 12.82 11.45
CA GLU A 21 -1.73 12.52 12.63
C GLU A 21 -0.40 11.87 12.22
N GLU A 22 0.73 12.43 12.67
CA GLU A 22 2.09 11.98 12.29
C GLU A 22 3.00 11.76 13.52
N SER A 23 2.42 11.75 14.72
CA SER A 23 3.17 11.80 15.99
C SER A 23 3.46 10.43 16.61
N ILE A 24 2.94 9.34 16.04
CA ILE A 24 3.04 7.99 16.62
C ILE A 24 3.75 7.01 15.68
N ASP A 25 4.41 6.03 16.28
CA ASP A 25 4.92 4.87 15.54
C ASP A 25 3.78 3.84 15.39
N LEU A 26 3.23 3.70 14.19
CA LEU A 26 2.02 2.90 13.97
C LEU A 26 2.25 1.40 14.10
N PHE A 27 3.42 0.95 13.67
CA PHE A 27 3.71 -0.47 13.51
C PHE A 27 4.81 -0.97 14.44
N THR A 28 5.07 -0.25 15.53
CA THR A 28 6.00 -0.71 16.58
C THR A 28 5.55 -2.04 17.17
N GLY A 29 6.48 -2.99 17.27
CA GLY A 29 6.21 -4.33 17.81
C GLY A 29 5.51 -5.26 16.83
N THR A 30 5.32 -4.86 15.56
CA THR A 30 4.83 -5.76 14.51
C THR A 30 5.81 -6.92 14.34
N PRO A 31 5.35 -8.18 14.49
CA PRO A 31 6.19 -9.34 14.26
C PRO A 31 6.75 -9.35 12.84
N GLU A 32 8.05 -9.62 12.73
CA GLU A 32 8.70 -9.80 11.45
C GLU A 32 8.25 -11.11 10.78
N ILE A 33 8.14 -11.08 9.45
CA ILE A 33 7.92 -12.28 8.64
C ILE A 33 9.12 -12.48 7.74
N LEU A 34 9.79 -13.62 7.86
CA LEU A 34 10.95 -13.91 7.04
C LEU A 34 10.55 -14.02 5.56
N PRO A 35 11.26 -13.35 4.64
CA PRO A 35 11.05 -13.51 3.21
C PRO A 35 11.43 -14.94 2.77
N SER A 36 10.73 -15.50 1.78
CA SER A 36 11.16 -16.74 1.14
C SER A 36 12.53 -16.57 0.48
N SER A 37 13.22 -17.69 0.22
CA SER A 37 14.47 -17.69 -0.53
C SER A 37 14.30 -17.08 -1.93
N TYR A 38 13.12 -17.19 -2.54
CA TYR A 38 12.82 -16.59 -3.83
C TYR A 38 12.86 -15.06 -3.78
N LEU A 39 12.21 -14.43 -2.80
CA LEU A 39 12.26 -12.99 -2.63
C LEU A 39 13.67 -12.53 -2.24
N GLN A 40 14.35 -13.26 -1.35
CA GLN A 40 15.73 -12.94 -0.97
C GLN A 40 16.67 -12.91 -2.18
N THR A 41 16.65 -13.94 -3.02
CA THR A 41 17.47 -13.97 -4.25
C THR A 41 17.10 -12.81 -5.18
N THR A 42 15.79 -12.59 -5.39
CA THR A 42 15.29 -11.52 -6.26
C THR A 42 15.80 -10.15 -5.81
N LEU A 43 15.67 -9.81 -4.53
CA LEU A 43 16.11 -8.51 -4.01
C LEU A 43 17.64 -8.35 -4.05
N ASN A 44 18.40 -9.41 -3.77
CA ASN A 44 19.86 -9.38 -3.86
C ASN A 44 20.35 -9.08 -5.28
N GLU A 45 19.69 -9.62 -6.30
CA GLU A 45 20.05 -9.40 -7.71
C GLU A 45 19.55 -8.03 -8.22
N ASN A 46 18.36 -7.62 -7.79
CA ASN A 46 17.62 -6.56 -8.45
C ASN A 46 17.75 -5.17 -7.83
N VAL A 47 17.96 -5.06 -6.51
CA VAL A 47 17.91 -3.74 -5.83
C VAL A 47 18.98 -2.79 -6.40
N PHE A 48 20.20 -3.27 -6.61
CA PHE A 48 21.26 -2.47 -7.24
C PHE A 48 20.88 -2.06 -8.67
N LEU A 49 20.35 -2.98 -9.47
CA LEU A 49 19.97 -2.69 -10.85
C LEU A 49 18.85 -1.65 -10.93
N ALA A 50 17.80 -1.81 -10.12
CA ALA A 50 16.66 -0.90 -10.08
C ALA A 50 17.08 0.52 -9.67
N THR A 51 17.95 0.63 -8.66
CA THR A 51 18.48 1.92 -8.20
C THR A 51 19.43 2.55 -9.21
N ALA A 52 20.25 1.76 -9.91
CA ALA A 52 21.13 2.25 -10.98
C ALA A 52 20.36 2.75 -12.20
N ILE A 53 19.25 2.10 -12.57
CA ILE A 53 18.37 2.55 -13.66
C ILE A 53 17.61 3.82 -13.26
N ASN A 54 17.23 3.95 -11.99
CA ASN A 54 16.54 5.11 -11.40
C ASN A 54 15.28 5.56 -12.15
N THR A 55 14.43 4.60 -12.54
CA THR A 55 13.09 4.89 -13.08
C THR A 55 12.02 4.30 -12.17
N GLU A 56 10.84 4.92 -12.16
CA GLU A 56 9.67 4.40 -11.43
C GLU A 56 9.34 2.98 -11.87
N LYS A 57 9.39 2.72 -13.19
CA LYS A 57 9.14 1.40 -13.75
C LYS A 57 10.11 0.34 -13.26
N ALA A 58 11.40 0.65 -13.21
CA ALA A 58 12.41 -0.28 -12.70
C ALA A 58 12.20 -0.56 -11.20
N ARG A 59 11.94 0.45 -10.37
CA ARG A 59 11.65 0.27 -8.94
C ARG A 59 10.37 -0.54 -8.72
N ALA A 60 9.33 -0.26 -9.49
CA ALA A 60 8.05 -0.96 -9.49
C ALA A 60 8.22 -2.45 -9.79
N GLU A 61 8.88 -2.79 -10.90
CA GLU A 61 8.96 -4.18 -11.37
C GLU A 61 10.00 -5.02 -10.62
N LEU A 62 11.11 -4.41 -10.23
CA LEU A 62 12.27 -5.14 -9.72
C LEU A 62 12.33 -5.20 -8.19
N ILE A 63 11.57 -4.36 -7.48
CA ILE A 63 11.54 -4.30 -6.01
C ILE A 63 10.12 -4.37 -5.47
N ILE A 64 9.26 -3.40 -5.83
CA ILE A 64 7.96 -3.21 -5.18
C ILE A 64 7.02 -4.38 -5.46
N ALA A 65 6.81 -4.73 -6.74
CA ALA A 65 5.96 -5.84 -7.13
C ALA A 65 6.43 -7.19 -6.53
N PRO A 66 7.73 -7.54 -6.54
CA PRO A 66 8.22 -8.72 -5.83
C PRO A 66 7.86 -8.77 -4.34
N VAL A 67 8.01 -7.65 -3.61
CA VAL A 67 7.65 -7.58 -2.18
C VAL A 67 6.14 -7.78 -1.98
N LEU A 68 5.31 -7.12 -2.77
CA LEU A 68 3.85 -7.24 -2.67
C LEU A 68 3.34 -8.63 -3.10
N LEU A 69 3.98 -9.26 -4.10
CA LEU A 69 3.67 -10.64 -4.48
C LEU A 69 4.08 -11.65 -3.40
N GLU A 70 5.12 -11.35 -2.62
CA GLU A 70 5.47 -12.16 -1.46
C GLU A 70 4.41 -12.08 -0.36
N VAL A 71 3.82 -10.91 -0.12
CA VAL A 71 2.65 -10.77 0.78
C VAL A 71 1.52 -11.69 0.31
N ARG A 72 1.24 -11.70 -1.00
CA ARG A 72 0.25 -12.61 -1.59
C ARG A 72 0.61 -14.09 -1.37
N ARG A 73 1.89 -14.46 -1.46
CA ARG A 73 2.38 -15.82 -1.16
C ARG A 73 2.20 -16.18 0.31
N ILE A 74 2.59 -15.30 1.23
CA ILE A 74 2.45 -15.47 2.69
C ILE A 74 0.98 -15.70 3.06
N LEU A 75 0.06 -15.00 2.38
CA LEU A 75 -1.38 -15.15 2.57
C LEU A 75 -2.00 -16.27 1.72
N ASN A 76 -1.21 -17.30 1.38
CA ASN A 76 -1.65 -18.49 0.65
C ASN A 76 -2.40 -18.20 -0.65
N PHE A 77 -2.02 -17.12 -1.35
CA PHE A 77 -2.61 -16.66 -2.59
C PHE A 77 -4.13 -16.36 -2.50
N GLN A 78 -4.63 -16.06 -1.30
CA GLN A 78 -6.04 -15.76 -1.06
C GLN A 78 -6.40 -14.28 -1.20
N ILE A 79 -5.43 -13.43 -1.56
CA ILE A 79 -5.64 -12.01 -1.82
C ILE A 79 -5.46 -11.65 -3.30
N GLY A 80 -6.11 -10.57 -3.70
CA GLY A 80 -6.01 -9.97 -5.02
C GLY A 80 -4.78 -9.08 -5.07
N PHE A 81 -4.18 -9.01 -6.26
CA PHE A 81 -3.04 -8.16 -6.56
C PHE A 81 -3.28 -7.52 -7.92
N PHE A 82 -3.35 -6.19 -7.94
CA PHE A 82 -3.57 -5.41 -9.15
C PHE A 82 -2.45 -4.38 -9.24
N SER A 83 -1.81 -4.29 -10.39
CA SER A 83 -0.72 -3.34 -10.64
C SER A 83 -1.07 -2.46 -11.83
N GLY A 84 -0.92 -1.14 -11.70
CA GLY A 84 -1.25 -0.17 -12.73
C GLY A 84 -2.68 -0.32 -13.25
N SER A 85 -3.64 -0.48 -12.33
CA SER A 85 -5.04 -0.77 -12.66
C SER A 85 -5.92 0.46 -12.48
N GLU A 86 -6.89 0.64 -13.38
CA GLU A 86 -7.85 1.73 -13.30
C GLU A 86 -8.81 1.51 -12.12
N PHE A 87 -8.98 2.54 -11.29
CA PHE A 87 -9.81 2.49 -10.10
C PHE A 87 -10.65 3.77 -9.96
N ASN A 88 -11.74 3.84 -10.73
CA ASN A 88 -12.61 5.00 -10.78
C ASN A 88 -13.77 4.88 -9.79
N VAL A 89 -13.67 5.56 -8.65
CA VAL A 89 -14.67 5.47 -7.58
C VAL A 89 -15.60 6.68 -7.55
N ASP A 90 -15.06 7.89 -7.68
CA ASP A 90 -15.84 9.13 -7.68
C ASP A 90 -15.20 10.21 -8.56
N LEU A 91 -15.64 10.30 -9.81
CA LEU A 91 -15.10 11.23 -10.80
C LEU A 91 -15.32 12.70 -10.39
N GLN A 92 -16.41 13.01 -9.68
CA GLN A 92 -16.71 14.39 -9.29
C GLN A 92 -15.77 14.84 -8.18
N ALA A 93 -15.45 13.95 -7.24
CA ALA A 93 -14.49 14.20 -6.18
C ALA A 93 -13.02 14.08 -6.64
N GLY A 94 -12.78 13.66 -7.88
CA GLY A 94 -11.46 13.43 -8.44
C GLY A 94 -10.80 12.11 -8.03
N LEU A 95 -11.58 11.19 -7.46
CA LEU A 95 -11.18 9.85 -7.07
C LEU A 95 -11.28 8.90 -8.27
N SER A 96 -10.43 9.15 -9.25
CA SER A 96 -10.38 8.44 -10.53
C SER A 96 -8.97 8.46 -11.12
N GLY A 97 -8.63 7.42 -11.87
CA GLY A 97 -7.30 7.23 -12.45
C GLY A 97 -6.77 5.82 -12.21
N TYR A 98 -5.47 5.66 -12.44
CA TYR A 98 -4.76 4.42 -12.18
C TYR A 98 -4.10 4.48 -10.81
N CYS A 99 -4.19 3.38 -10.06
CA CYS A 99 -3.37 3.16 -8.86
C CYS A 99 -2.20 2.25 -9.23
N ASP A 100 -1.03 2.52 -8.65
CA ASP A 100 0.16 1.72 -8.90
C ASP A 100 0.00 0.28 -8.40
N TYR A 101 -0.54 0.11 -7.18
CA TYR A 101 -0.86 -1.19 -6.61
C TYR A 101 -2.11 -1.17 -5.74
N ILE A 102 -2.95 -2.19 -5.91
CA ILE A 102 -4.14 -2.43 -5.09
C ILE A 102 -4.10 -3.88 -4.59
N LEU A 103 -4.27 -4.07 -3.28
CA LEU A 103 -4.45 -5.38 -2.67
C LEU A 103 -5.85 -5.49 -2.06
N THR A 104 -6.53 -6.59 -2.37
CA THR A 104 -7.90 -6.85 -1.91
C THR A 104 -7.94 -8.12 -1.06
N ALA A 105 -8.84 -8.20 -0.08
CA ALA A 105 -9.05 -9.44 0.67
C ALA A 105 -10.00 -10.42 -0.05
N SER A 106 -9.94 -10.43 -1.39
CA SER A 106 -10.63 -11.40 -2.25
C SER A 106 -9.60 -12.10 -3.12
N LYS A 107 -9.77 -13.40 -3.34
CA LYS A 107 -8.88 -14.20 -4.21
C LYS A 107 -9.05 -13.91 -5.70
N GLU A 108 -10.09 -13.15 -6.09
CA GLU A 108 -10.35 -12.82 -7.49
C GLU A 108 -9.24 -11.93 -8.07
N SER A 109 -8.83 -12.19 -9.32
CA SER A 109 -7.69 -11.51 -9.96
C SER A 109 -8.03 -10.83 -11.29
N TYR A 110 -9.25 -10.99 -11.79
CA TYR A 110 -9.67 -10.38 -13.06
C TYR A 110 -10.32 -9.01 -12.87
N GLU A 111 -11.00 -8.81 -11.75
CA GLU A 111 -11.67 -7.55 -11.40
C GLU A 111 -11.32 -7.18 -9.96
N ILE A 112 -11.16 -5.88 -9.70
CA ILE A 112 -10.99 -5.36 -8.35
C ILE A 112 -12.29 -5.59 -7.58
N ARG A 113 -12.22 -6.38 -6.50
CA ARG A 113 -13.35 -6.71 -5.62
C ARG A 113 -13.12 -6.21 -4.21
N THR A 114 -14.22 -6.05 -3.48
CA THR A 114 -14.16 -5.73 -2.06
C THR A 114 -13.71 -6.93 -1.22
N PRO A 115 -13.18 -6.65 -0.01
CA PRO A 115 -12.74 -5.31 0.40
C PRO A 115 -11.37 -4.98 -0.22
N VAL A 116 -11.22 -3.75 -0.71
CA VAL A 116 -9.91 -3.17 -1.03
C VAL A 116 -9.27 -2.76 0.28
N VAL A 117 -8.11 -3.33 0.60
CA VAL A 117 -7.54 -3.24 1.96
C VAL A 117 -6.30 -2.35 1.98
N THR A 118 -5.43 -2.50 0.97
CA THR A 118 -4.15 -1.80 0.92
C THR A 118 -3.91 -1.19 -0.46
N LEU A 119 -3.43 0.06 -0.46
CA LEU A 119 -2.94 0.76 -1.65
C LEU A 119 -1.44 0.99 -1.50
N ALA A 120 -0.67 0.84 -2.57
CA ALA A 120 0.73 1.25 -2.56
C ALA A 120 1.03 2.15 -3.77
N GLU A 121 1.55 3.33 -3.49
CA GLU A 121 1.93 4.36 -4.47
C GLU A 121 3.45 4.37 -4.62
N ALA A 122 3.93 4.15 -5.84
CA ALA A 122 5.35 4.19 -6.15
C ALA A 122 5.78 5.60 -6.54
N LYS A 123 6.97 6.01 -6.11
CA LYS A 123 7.61 7.26 -6.54
C LYS A 123 9.07 7.01 -6.85
N ASN A 124 9.65 7.80 -7.75
CA ASN A 124 11.06 7.58 -8.08
C ASN A 124 12.00 7.97 -6.92
N GLU A 125 11.75 9.13 -6.30
CA GLU A 125 12.74 9.77 -5.41
C GLU A 125 12.16 10.30 -4.09
N SER A 126 10.87 10.65 -4.05
CA SER A 126 10.30 11.34 -2.89
C SER A 126 9.04 10.65 -2.38
N ILE A 127 9.12 10.13 -1.16
CA ILE A 127 7.94 9.69 -0.40
C ILE A 127 6.92 10.83 -0.27
N LYS A 128 7.40 12.03 0.04
CA LYS A 128 6.55 13.19 0.32
C LYS A 128 5.62 13.54 -0.84
N SER A 129 6.07 13.37 -2.09
CA SER A 129 5.26 13.69 -3.27
C SER A 129 4.15 12.67 -3.53
N GLY A 130 4.25 11.44 -3.00
CA GLY A 130 3.24 10.40 -3.14
C GLY A 130 2.17 10.39 -2.05
N LEU A 131 2.40 11.04 -0.91
CA LEU A 131 1.48 10.99 0.23
C LEU A 131 0.07 11.46 -0.11
N GLY A 132 -0.06 12.62 -0.78
CA GLY A 132 -1.39 13.17 -1.10
C GLY A 132 -2.20 12.26 -2.02
N GLN A 133 -1.53 11.66 -3.02
CA GLN A 133 -2.15 10.75 -3.98
C GLN A 133 -2.55 9.44 -3.31
N CYS A 134 -1.65 8.80 -2.58
CA CYS A 134 -1.93 7.57 -1.84
C CYS A 134 -3.12 7.74 -0.88
N ILE A 135 -3.20 8.87 -0.16
CA ILE A 135 -4.33 9.16 0.73
C ILE A 135 -5.65 9.31 -0.05
N ALA A 136 -5.63 9.94 -1.22
CA ALA A 136 -6.82 10.03 -2.07
C ALA A 136 -7.29 8.64 -2.53
N GLU A 137 -6.37 7.76 -2.92
CA GLU A 137 -6.67 6.37 -3.27
C GLU A 137 -7.22 5.58 -2.07
N MET A 138 -6.70 5.81 -0.86
CA MET A 138 -7.23 5.22 0.37
C MET A 138 -8.67 5.67 0.66
N VAL A 139 -8.98 6.95 0.48
CA VAL A 139 -10.36 7.48 0.59
C VAL A 139 -11.25 6.84 -0.47
N ALA A 140 -10.76 6.67 -1.70
CA ALA A 140 -11.49 5.98 -2.75
C ALA A 140 -11.79 4.51 -2.38
N ALA A 141 -10.82 3.79 -1.82
CA ALA A 141 -11.03 2.42 -1.36
C ALA A 141 -12.06 2.33 -0.22
N GLN A 142 -12.03 3.27 0.74
CA GLN A 142 -13.05 3.35 1.80
C GLN A 142 -14.46 3.50 1.20
N ILE A 143 -14.64 4.46 0.29
CA ILE A 143 -15.92 4.69 -0.40
C ILE A 143 -16.34 3.48 -1.24
N PHE A 144 -15.39 2.87 -1.96
CA PHE A 144 -15.64 1.69 -2.79
C PHE A 144 -16.15 0.52 -1.93
N ASN A 145 -15.50 0.26 -0.79
CA ASN A 145 -15.89 -0.78 0.15
C ASN A 145 -17.29 -0.51 0.73
N GLU A 146 -17.56 0.71 1.18
CA GLU A 146 -18.87 1.12 1.69
C GLU A 146 -19.98 0.96 0.65
N ARG A 147 -19.78 1.44 -0.58
CA ARG A 147 -20.78 1.37 -1.66
C ARG A 147 -21.11 -0.05 -2.11
N ASN A 148 -20.19 -1.00 -1.90
CA ASN A 148 -20.39 -2.42 -2.21
C ASN A 148 -20.86 -3.23 -1.00
N GLY A 149 -21.13 -2.59 0.15
CA GLY A 149 -21.72 -3.26 1.32
C GLY A 149 -20.72 -4.02 2.20
N GLU A 150 -19.41 -3.81 2.02
CA GLU A 150 -18.36 -4.43 2.81
C GLU A 150 -17.44 -3.37 3.45
N PRO A 151 -17.97 -2.48 4.31
CA PRO A 151 -17.15 -1.50 4.99
C PRO A 151 -16.14 -2.21 5.91
N ILE A 152 -14.91 -1.69 5.96
CA ILE A 152 -13.86 -2.16 6.85
C ILE A 152 -13.39 -1.00 7.73
N GLU A 153 -12.96 -1.32 8.95
CA GLU A 153 -12.58 -0.29 9.94
C GLU A 153 -11.45 0.61 9.45
N SER A 154 -10.51 0.09 8.67
CA SER A 154 -9.35 0.86 8.24
C SER A 154 -8.85 0.45 6.85
N ILE A 155 -8.44 1.45 6.09
CA ILE A 155 -7.68 1.27 4.84
C ILE A 155 -6.21 1.52 5.16
N TYR A 156 -5.33 0.71 4.58
CA TYR A 156 -3.89 0.87 4.74
C TYR A 156 -3.25 1.38 3.46
N GLY A 157 -2.18 2.15 3.61
CA GLY A 157 -1.47 2.78 2.51
C GLY A 157 0.03 2.57 2.67
N ALA A 158 0.74 2.53 1.56
CA ALA A 158 2.18 2.65 1.52
C ALA A 158 2.58 3.63 0.42
N VAL A 159 3.51 4.53 0.71
CA VAL A 159 4.26 5.23 -0.34
C VAL A 159 5.67 4.68 -0.34
N THR A 160 6.22 4.39 -1.52
CA THR A 160 7.54 3.76 -1.59
C THR A 160 8.35 4.20 -2.82
N THR A 161 9.67 4.27 -2.63
CA THR A 161 10.67 4.38 -3.71
C THR A 161 11.24 3.01 -4.12
N GLY A 162 10.65 1.92 -3.64
CA GLY A 162 11.23 0.59 -3.63
C GLY A 162 12.24 0.40 -2.50
N THR A 163 13.17 1.34 -2.32
CA THR A 163 14.19 1.29 -1.25
C THR A 163 13.69 1.79 0.09
N ASP A 164 12.79 2.77 0.07
CA ASP A 164 12.23 3.42 1.25
C ASP A 164 10.72 3.22 1.25
N TRP A 165 10.14 2.99 2.42
CA TRP A 165 8.72 2.71 2.62
C TRP A 165 8.17 3.55 3.77
N LYS A 166 7.05 4.22 3.50
CA LYS A 166 6.28 4.98 4.47
C LYS A 166 4.86 4.44 4.51
N PHE A 167 4.42 4.01 5.68
CA PHE A 167 3.11 3.41 5.85
C PHE A 167 2.09 4.39 6.41
N LEU A 168 0.84 4.18 6.03
CA LEU A 168 -0.31 4.99 6.42
C LEU A 168 -1.48 4.09 6.85
N LYS A 169 -2.35 4.64 7.69
CA LYS A 169 -3.62 4.02 8.08
C LYS A 169 -4.71 5.07 8.08
N LEU A 170 -5.79 4.86 7.33
CA LEU A 170 -7.00 5.67 7.34
C LEU A 170 -8.06 4.95 8.17
N THR A 171 -8.56 5.62 9.19
CA THR A 171 -9.71 5.18 9.99
C THR A 171 -10.71 6.31 10.07
N ASP A 172 -11.92 6.07 9.57
CA ASP A 172 -12.99 7.08 9.47
C ASP A 172 -12.51 8.31 8.67
N LYS A 173 -12.21 9.44 9.32
CA LYS A 173 -11.62 10.64 8.70
C LYS A 173 -10.20 10.98 9.15
N THR A 174 -9.56 10.09 9.91
CA THR A 174 -8.21 10.33 10.42
C THR A 174 -7.22 9.52 9.60
N ILE A 175 -6.30 10.21 8.94
CA ILE A 175 -5.13 9.58 8.33
C ILE A 175 -3.96 9.65 9.30
N TRP A 176 -3.45 8.48 9.65
CA TRP A 176 -2.23 8.33 10.40
C TRP A 176 -1.10 8.05 9.44
N ILE A 177 -0.02 8.83 9.55
CA ILE A 177 1.22 8.62 8.81
C ILE A 177 2.22 8.10 9.83
N ASP A 178 2.80 6.91 9.58
CA ASP A 178 3.77 6.35 10.52
C ASP A 178 4.96 7.30 10.66
N ARG A 179 5.38 7.58 11.89
CA ARG A 179 6.56 8.40 12.15
C ARG A 179 7.82 7.73 11.61
N ARG A 180 7.93 6.40 11.71
CA ARG A 180 9.11 5.64 11.23
C ARG A 180 9.10 5.47 9.72
N ASP A 181 10.29 5.55 9.11
CA ASP A 181 10.55 5.10 7.75
C ASP A 181 11.17 3.70 7.79
N TYR A 182 10.85 2.86 6.81
CA TYR A 182 11.33 1.48 6.70
C TYR A 182 12.12 1.31 5.41
N PHE A 183 13.23 0.59 5.48
CA PHE A 183 14.13 0.42 4.35
C PHE A 183 14.06 -1.01 3.79
N ILE A 184 14.36 -1.19 2.50
CA ILE A 184 14.25 -2.49 1.82
C ILE A 184 15.14 -3.59 2.43
N ASN A 185 16.22 -3.22 3.12
CA ASN A 185 17.05 -4.17 3.88
C ASN A 185 16.33 -4.69 5.15
N GLU A 186 15.26 -4.04 5.59
CA GLU A 186 14.34 -4.47 6.64
C GLU A 186 13.11 -5.19 6.06
N VAL A 187 13.27 -5.90 4.94
CA VAL A 187 12.15 -6.54 4.21
C VAL A 187 11.26 -7.41 5.11
N SER A 188 11.83 -8.08 6.12
CA SER A 188 11.04 -8.90 7.05
C SER A 188 10.04 -8.07 7.87
N GLN A 189 10.44 -6.86 8.26
CA GLN A 189 9.58 -5.92 8.97
C GLN A 189 8.51 -5.35 8.02
N ILE A 190 8.89 -5.01 6.79
CA ILE A 190 7.98 -4.53 5.74
C ILE A 190 6.90 -5.58 5.44
N LEU A 191 7.28 -6.86 5.29
CA LEU A 191 6.34 -7.96 5.09
C LEU A 191 5.40 -8.14 6.30
N GLY A 192 5.95 -8.04 7.51
CA GLY A 192 5.14 -8.03 8.74
C GLY A 192 4.07 -6.94 8.71
N ILE A 193 4.43 -5.71 8.31
CA ILE A 193 3.50 -4.58 8.23
C ILE A 193 2.46 -4.78 7.14
N LEU A 194 2.88 -5.15 5.93
CA LEU A 194 2.00 -5.33 4.78
C LEU A 194 0.97 -6.46 4.96
N THR A 195 1.20 -7.39 5.89
CA THR A 195 0.25 -8.48 6.20
C THR A 195 -0.74 -8.14 7.31
N ILE A 196 -0.46 -7.15 8.17
CA ILE A 196 -1.39 -6.68 9.22
C ILE A 196 -2.81 -6.44 8.70
N PRO A 197 -3.00 -5.72 7.56
CA PRO A 197 -4.34 -5.38 7.09
C PRO A 197 -5.21 -6.61 6.78
N PHE A 198 -4.58 -7.75 6.52
CA PHE A 198 -5.25 -8.99 6.12
C PHE A 198 -5.54 -9.95 7.28
N LYS A 199 -5.05 -9.67 8.50
CA LYS A 199 -5.24 -10.55 9.68
C LYS A 199 -6.71 -10.79 10.03
N ALA A 200 -7.59 -9.83 9.75
CA ALA A 200 -9.03 -9.98 9.98
C ALA A 200 -9.73 -10.93 8.97
N PHE A 201 -9.08 -11.18 7.83
CA PHE A 201 -9.66 -11.95 6.71
C PHE A 201 -9.01 -13.32 6.53
N HIS A 202 -7.74 -13.45 6.93
CA HIS A 202 -6.94 -14.64 6.72
C HIS A 202 -6.13 -14.98 7.97
N SER A 203 -6.07 -16.27 8.32
CA SER A 203 -5.11 -16.75 9.32
C SER A 203 -3.71 -16.72 8.72
N ILE A 204 -2.78 -16.03 9.37
CA ILE A 204 -1.36 -16.05 8.99
C ILE A 204 -0.71 -17.20 9.76
N GLU A 205 -0.30 -18.26 9.06
CA GLU A 205 0.48 -19.33 9.67
C GLU A 205 1.85 -18.79 10.12
N GLY A 206 2.21 -18.99 11.39
CA GLY A 206 3.53 -18.62 11.93
C GLY A 206 3.61 -17.30 12.72
N LEU A 207 2.52 -16.55 12.84
CA LEU A 207 2.43 -15.42 13.78
C LEU A 207 1.52 -15.78 14.96
N SER A 208 2.11 -16.31 16.04
CA SER A 208 1.39 -16.48 17.31
C SER A 208 1.03 -15.11 17.90
N ASN A 209 -0.21 -14.98 18.38
CA ASN A 209 -0.67 -13.87 19.22
C ASN A 209 0.21 -13.67 20.47
#